data_AF-A0A0F5MWS9-F1
#
_entry.id   AF-A0A0F5MWS9-F1
#
_cell.length_a   1.000
_cell.length_b   1.000
_cell.length_c   1.000
_cell.angle_alpha   90.00
_cell.angle_beta   90.00
_cell.angle_gamma   90.00
#
_symmetry.space_group_name_H-M   'P 1'
#
loop_
_entity.id
_entity.type
_entity.pdbx_description
1 polymer ?
#
loop_
_entity_poly.entity_id
_entity_poly.type
_entity_poly.pdbx_seq_one_letter_code
_entity_poly.pdbx_strand_id
1 'polypeptide(L)'
;MSHQPDAEPDARRRRLSPVHVFAALGVIAVPAFGWFGQHWSGATTVVVYWFENVAMCLYVIARIAIHQRLNPKYGHFRYQGSGAGDARNATFLSGFALISLVFCAAHGVFLAAILALLTYNRAPELALIDLNWRSVGWGCLGVFAFLTLEFLTDLSTLRQWSFREIEVTANVGLGRVMVVHMTLLLGFVGIAATDAPSALFTVFVVLKTMAALSTVIPQWEPERPPRMLTNLMNRMPNVHPGESFEDFWAKDKANERQRQRRNEQPWQTASS
;
A
#
# COMPACT_ATOMS: atom_id res chain seq x y z
N MET A 1 -7.74 -36.42 -30.14
CA MET A 1 -7.04 -35.11 -29.96
C MET A 1 -7.40 -34.59 -28.59
N SER A 2 -6.67 -35.04 -27.58
CA SER A 2 -6.85 -34.70 -26.17
C SER A 2 -6.17 -33.36 -25.90
N HIS A 3 -6.99 -32.36 -25.58
CA HIS A 3 -6.55 -31.03 -25.17
C HIS A 3 -5.87 -31.16 -23.79
N GLN A 4 -4.54 -31.08 -23.79
CA GLN A 4 -3.75 -30.96 -22.58
C GLN A 4 -3.92 -29.51 -22.10
N PRO A 5 -4.44 -29.23 -20.89
CA PRO A 5 -4.37 -27.90 -20.34
C PRO A 5 -2.90 -27.65 -20.02
N ASP A 6 -2.30 -26.73 -20.76
CA ASP A 6 -0.99 -26.18 -20.45
C ASP A 6 -1.00 -25.75 -18.98
N ALA A 7 -0.20 -26.45 -18.18
CA ALA A 7 0.05 -26.10 -16.80
C ALA A 7 0.60 -24.67 -16.80
N GLU A 8 -0.19 -23.73 -16.27
CA GLU A 8 0.29 -22.38 -15.99
C GLU A 8 1.58 -22.49 -15.17
N PRO A 9 2.67 -21.83 -15.60
CA PRO A 9 3.88 -21.82 -14.81
C PRO A 9 3.56 -21.12 -13.51
N ASP A 10 3.63 -21.90 -12.43
CA ASP A 10 3.69 -21.50 -11.03
C ASP A 10 3.71 -19.98 -10.86
N ALA A 11 2.54 -19.41 -10.52
CA ALA A 11 2.47 -18.17 -9.76
C ALA A 11 3.25 -18.46 -8.48
N ARG A 12 4.56 -18.22 -8.56
CA ARG A 12 5.57 -18.57 -7.57
C ARG A 12 5.04 -18.03 -6.27
N ARG A 13 4.50 -18.93 -5.44
CA ARG A 13 4.15 -18.67 -4.04
C ARG A 13 5.25 -17.77 -3.55
N ARG A 14 4.92 -16.55 -3.09
CA ARG A 14 5.77 -15.89 -2.11
C ARG A 14 5.92 -16.94 -1.03
N ARG A 15 7.02 -17.70 -1.05
CA ARG A 15 7.50 -18.42 0.11
C ARG A 15 7.68 -17.27 1.07
N LEU A 16 6.71 -17.10 1.97
CA LEU A 16 6.76 -16.13 3.06
C LEU A 16 8.05 -16.48 3.78
N SER A 17 9.14 -15.84 3.37
CA SER A 17 10.42 -16.04 4.00
C SER A 17 10.21 -15.61 5.45
N PRO A 18 10.65 -16.41 6.42
CA PRO A 18 10.57 -16.00 7.82
C PRO A 18 11.12 -14.59 8.04
N VAL A 19 12.11 -14.19 7.23
CA VAL A 19 12.71 -12.84 7.24
C VAL A 19 11.74 -11.75 6.79
N HIS A 20 10.96 -11.98 5.72
CA HIS A 20 9.94 -11.03 5.26
C HIS A 20 8.83 -10.84 6.28
N VAL A 21 8.35 -11.95 6.86
CA VAL A 21 7.33 -11.89 7.91
C VAL A 21 7.88 -11.19 9.14
N PHE A 22 9.11 -11.49 9.54
CA PHE A 22 9.77 -10.83 10.66
C PHE A 22 9.96 -9.33 10.44
N ALA A 23 10.43 -8.92 9.26
CA ALA A 23 10.60 -7.50 8.94
C ALA A 23 9.25 -6.76 8.91
N ALA A 24 8.23 -7.34 8.28
CA ALA A 24 6.88 -6.77 8.23
C ALA A 24 6.27 -6.64 9.63
N LEU A 25 6.41 -7.67 10.47
CA LEU A 25 5.97 -7.63 11.87
C LEU A 25 6.77 -6.61 12.68
N GLY A 26 8.07 -6.48 12.43
CA GLY A 26 8.94 -5.49 13.07
C GLY A 26 8.49 -4.06 12.81
N VAL A 27 8.18 -3.72 11.54
CA VAL A 27 7.65 -2.39 11.18
C VAL A 27 6.33 -2.08 11.89
N ILE A 28 5.43 -3.06 11.99
CA ILE A 28 4.15 -2.91 12.70
C ILE A 28 4.38 -2.79 14.22
N ALA A 29 5.33 -3.55 14.76
CA ALA A 29 5.59 -3.64 16.19
C ALA A 29 6.26 -2.37 16.74
N VAL A 30 7.08 -1.65 15.97
CA VAL A 30 7.81 -0.48 16.48
C VAL A 30 6.87 0.62 17.02
N PRO A 31 5.87 1.11 16.25
CA PRO A 31 4.94 2.11 16.77
C PRO A 31 3.99 1.54 17.83
N ALA A 32 3.57 0.27 17.70
CA ALA A 32 2.68 -0.37 18.67
C ALA A 32 3.36 -0.55 20.03
N PHE A 33 4.61 -1.01 20.05
CA PHE A 33 5.42 -1.13 21.26
C PHE A 33 5.76 0.25 21.85
N GLY A 34 6.01 1.24 20.99
CA GLY A 34 6.17 2.64 21.41
C GLY A 34 4.96 3.15 22.20
N TRP A 35 3.76 2.95 21.65
CA TRP A 35 2.50 3.37 22.29
C TRP A 35 2.17 2.59 23.56
N PHE A 36 2.17 1.25 23.51
CA PHE A 36 1.72 0.41 24.62
C PHE A 36 2.79 0.12 25.68
N GLY A 37 4.07 0.12 25.32
CA GLY A 37 5.19 -0.31 26.18
C GLY A 37 6.17 0.80 26.57
N GLN A 38 6.20 1.91 25.84
CA GLN A 38 7.11 3.05 26.13
C GLN A 38 6.36 4.36 26.40
N HIS A 39 5.02 4.28 26.58
CA HIS A 39 4.14 5.43 26.85
C HIS A 39 4.37 6.61 25.90
N TRP A 40 4.63 6.33 24.62
CA TRP A 40 4.79 7.39 23.64
C TRP A 40 3.54 8.28 23.61
N SER A 41 3.76 9.59 23.53
CA SER A 41 2.68 10.53 23.27
C SER A 41 2.07 10.28 21.88
N GLY A 42 0.81 10.66 21.69
CA GLY A 42 0.16 10.48 20.38
C GLY A 42 0.88 11.25 19.28
N ALA A 43 1.41 12.44 19.59
CA ALA A 43 2.23 13.20 18.65
C ALA A 43 3.47 12.40 18.20
N THR A 44 4.19 11.77 19.13
CA THR A 44 5.36 10.92 18.82
C THR A 44 4.96 9.76 17.91
N THR A 45 3.90 9.04 18.25
CA THR A 45 3.40 7.88 17.50
C THR A 45 2.98 8.27 16.09
N VAL A 46 2.25 9.38 15.91
CA VAL A 46 1.80 9.84 14.58
C VAL A 46 2.98 10.26 13.71
N VAL A 47 3.98 10.96 14.27
CA VAL A 47 5.17 11.36 13.51
C VAL A 47 5.95 10.13 13.03
N VAL A 48 6.13 9.12 13.88
CA VAL A 48 6.79 7.86 13.49
C VAL A 48 5.98 7.12 12.42
N TYR A 49 4.66 7.06 12.54
CA TYR A 49 3.80 6.48 11.49
C TYR A 49 3.89 7.25 10.17
N TRP A 50 3.88 8.58 10.21
CA TRP A 50 4.04 9.38 9.01
C TRP A 50 5.38 9.07 8.32
N PHE A 51 6.47 9.04 9.09
CA PHE A 51 7.80 8.68 8.59
C PHE A 51 7.82 7.27 7.98
N GLU A 52 7.22 6.28 8.63
CA GLU A 52 7.07 4.92 8.11
C GLU A 52 6.46 4.91 6.71
N ASN A 53 5.38 5.67 6.50
CA ASN A 53 4.71 5.72 5.20
C ASN A 53 5.59 6.37 4.14
N VAL A 54 6.26 7.48 4.49
CA VAL A 54 7.21 8.14 3.57
C VAL A 54 8.32 7.18 3.19
N ALA A 55 8.96 6.53 4.16
CA ALA A 55 10.03 5.58 3.92
C ALA A 55 9.55 4.41 3.06
N MET A 56 8.38 3.84 3.34
CA MET A 56 7.78 2.76 2.55
C MET A 56 7.55 3.19 1.09
N CYS A 57 6.99 4.38 0.85
CA CYS A 57 6.82 4.91 -0.50
C CYS A 57 8.17 5.06 -1.23
N LEU A 58 9.20 5.59 -0.56
CA LEU A 58 10.53 5.72 -1.13
C LEU A 58 11.16 4.36 -1.47
N TYR A 59 11.01 3.35 -0.61
CA TYR A 59 11.50 2.01 -0.91
C TYR A 59 10.74 1.35 -2.07
N VAL A 60 9.44 1.59 -2.22
CA VAL A 60 8.69 1.11 -3.39
C VAL A 60 9.18 1.81 -4.66
N ILE A 61 9.38 3.13 -4.64
CA ILE A 61 9.97 3.89 -5.75
C ILE A 61 11.35 3.31 -6.13
N ALA A 62 12.20 3.05 -5.13
CA ALA A 62 13.51 2.44 -5.33
C ALA A 62 13.41 1.04 -5.95
N ARG A 63 12.50 0.18 -5.46
CA ARG A 63 12.25 -1.16 -6.04
C ARG A 63 11.84 -1.07 -7.51
N ILE A 64 10.93 -0.15 -7.85
CA ILE A 64 10.48 0.07 -9.23
C ILE A 64 11.65 0.52 -10.10
N ALA A 65 12.43 1.51 -9.65
CA ALA A 65 13.56 2.05 -10.41
C ALA A 65 14.68 1.02 -10.63
N ILE A 66 14.99 0.21 -9.62
CA ILE A 66 15.99 -0.85 -9.74
C ILE A 66 15.47 -1.97 -10.64
N HIS A 67 14.22 -2.40 -10.47
CA HIS A 67 13.62 -3.42 -11.33
C HIS A 67 13.55 -2.97 -12.79
N GLN A 68 13.24 -1.69 -13.05
CA GLN A 68 13.26 -1.11 -14.39
C GLN A 68 14.64 -1.24 -15.05
N ARG A 69 15.74 -1.12 -14.28
CA ARG A 69 17.11 -1.29 -14.78
C ARG A 69 17.52 -2.76 -14.93
N LEU A 70 17.15 -3.62 -13.97
CA LEU A 70 17.57 -5.02 -13.95
C LEU A 70 16.77 -5.92 -14.90
N ASN A 71 15.49 -5.60 -15.09
CA ASN A 71 14.54 -6.37 -15.89
C ASN A 71 13.57 -5.39 -16.60
N PRO A 72 14.01 -4.73 -17.68
CA PRO A 72 13.21 -3.73 -18.37
C PRO A 72 12.00 -4.39 -19.05
N LYS A 73 10.81 -4.06 -18.56
CA LYS A 73 9.52 -4.54 -19.06
C LYS A 73 8.72 -3.39 -19.67
N TYR A 74 7.84 -3.70 -20.62
CA TYR A 74 6.99 -2.73 -21.30
C TYR A 74 6.17 -1.89 -20.30
N GLY A 75 5.65 -2.53 -19.24
CA GLY A 75 4.86 -1.88 -18.20
C GLY A 75 5.59 -0.74 -17.47
N HIS A 76 6.93 -0.76 -17.38
CA HIS A 76 7.69 0.32 -16.73
C HIS A 76 7.66 1.62 -17.55
N PHE A 77 7.69 1.51 -18.88
CA PHE A 77 7.83 2.65 -19.79
C PHE A 77 6.51 3.11 -20.38
N ARG A 78 5.62 2.16 -20.69
CA ARG A 78 4.29 2.40 -21.26
C ARG A 78 3.25 1.67 -20.42
N TYR A 79 3.02 2.19 -19.24
CA TYR A 79 2.10 1.60 -18.28
C TYR A 79 0.65 1.74 -18.75
N GLN A 80 -0.09 0.63 -18.69
CA GLN A 80 -1.54 0.62 -18.85
C GLN A 80 -2.19 0.20 -17.54
N GLY A 81 -2.85 1.14 -16.87
CA GLY A 81 -3.56 0.92 -15.60
C GLY A 81 -4.91 0.23 -15.78
N SER A 82 -5.48 -0.26 -14.68
CA SER A 82 -6.79 -0.94 -14.62
C SER A 82 -8.00 0.03 -14.68
N GLY A 83 -7.79 1.35 -14.72
CA GLY A 83 -8.85 2.36 -14.70
C GLY A 83 -8.94 3.19 -15.98
N ALA A 84 -10.06 3.88 -16.18
CA ALA A 84 -10.35 4.75 -17.34
C ALA A 84 -9.46 6.02 -17.45
N GLY A 85 -8.43 6.13 -16.60
CA GLY A 85 -7.45 7.20 -16.65
C GLY A 85 -6.39 6.90 -17.71
N ASP A 86 -6.52 7.58 -18.84
CA ASP A 86 -5.61 7.52 -19.98
C ASP A 86 -4.26 8.18 -19.63
N ALA A 87 -3.44 7.54 -18.79
CA ALA A 87 -2.07 7.96 -18.51
C ALA A 87 -1.16 7.58 -19.70
N ARG A 88 -1.50 8.06 -20.89
CA ARG A 88 -1.00 7.54 -22.18
C ARG A 88 0.50 7.73 -22.42
N ASN A 89 1.22 8.46 -21.57
CA ASN A 89 2.64 8.77 -21.77
C ASN A 89 3.49 8.82 -20.47
N ALA A 90 2.94 8.43 -19.31
CA ALA A 90 3.71 8.46 -18.05
C ALA A 90 4.32 7.09 -17.77
N THR A 91 5.58 7.07 -17.33
CA THR A 91 6.21 5.84 -16.83
C THR A 91 5.51 5.37 -15.55
N PHE A 92 5.52 4.06 -15.29
CA PHE A 92 4.95 3.51 -14.05
C PHE A 92 5.58 4.17 -12.81
N LEU A 93 6.91 4.33 -12.84
CA LEU A 93 7.67 5.01 -11.78
C LEU A 93 7.20 6.44 -11.55
N SER A 94 7.07 7.25 -12.61
CA SER A 94 6.66 8.65 -12.48
C SER A 94 5.22 8.79 -11.97
N GLY A 95 4.30 7.95 -12.45
CA GLY A 95 2.91 7.97 -12.00
C GLY A 95 2.80 7.60 -10.52
N PHE A 96 3.47 6.51 -10.12
CA PHE A 96 3.51 6.09 -8.73
C PHE A 96 4.20 7.12 -7.82
N ALA A 97 5.37 7.63 -8.20
CA ALA A 97 6.12 8.60 -7.42
C ALA A 97 5.34 9.90 -7.25
N LEU A 98 4.70 10.41 -8.31
CA LEU A 98 3.89 11.63 -8.22
C LEU A 98 2.74 11.46 -7.22
N ILE A 99 1.92 10.41 -7.37
CA ILE A 99 0.76 10.19 -6.51
C ILE A 99 1.20 9.96 -5.06
N SER A 100 2.18 9.08 -4.83
CA SER A 100 2.65 8.75 -3.48
C SER A 100 3.33 9.93 -2.79
N LEU A 101 4.21 10.66 -3.47
CA LEU A 101 4.94 11.79 -2.85
C LEU A 101 4.03 12.99 -2.60
N VAL A 102 3.12 13.33 -3.53
CA VAL A 102 2.14 14.40 -3.31
C VAL A 102 1.26 14.05 -2.12
N PHE A 103 0.81 12.80 -2.02
CA PHE A 103 0.02 12.33 -0.89
C PHE A 103 0.79 12.42 0.43
N CYS A 104 2.03 11.91 0.48
CA CYS A 104 2.91 11.99 1.64
C CYS A 104 3.18 13.44 2.07
N ALA A 105 3.39 14.35 1.11
CA ALA A 105 3.63 15.76 1.36
C ALA A 105 2.38 16.46 1.90
N ALA A 106 1.22 16.28 1.25
CA ALA A 106 -0.05 16.84 1.71
C ALA A 106 -0.38 16.36 3.13
N HIS A 107 -0.13 15.08 3.43
CA HIS A 107 -0.32 14.55 4.76
C HIS A 107 0.70 15.11 5.77
N GLY A 108 1.96 15.31 5.38
CA GLY A 108 2.96 15.95 6.22
C GLY A 108 2.57 17.39 6.59
N VAL A 109 2.02 18.14 5.64
CA VAL A 109 1.48 19.50 5.89
C VAL A 109 0.31 19.45 6.87
N PHE A 110 -0.63 18.52 6.69
CA PHE A 110 -1.76 18.35 7.60
C PHE A 110 -1.31 17.97 9.01
N LEU A 111 -0.36 17.05 9.13
CA LEU A 111 0.24 16.67 10.40
C LEU A 111 0.90 17.88 11.08
N ALA A 112 1.70 18.65 10.33
CA ALA A 112 2.33 19.86 10.85
C ALA A 112 1.30 20.89 11.33
N ALA A 113 0.20 21.08 10.59
CA ALA A 113 -0.88 21.98 10.96
C ALA A 113 -1.59 21.53 12.25
N ILE A 114 -1.87 20.22 12.41
CA ILE A 114 -2.45 19.67 13.64
C ILE A 114 -1.50 19.85 14.81
N LEU A 115 -0.22 19.50 14.65
CA LEU A 115 0.77 19.66 15.71
C LEU A 115 0.92 21.13 16.12
N ALA A 116 0.91 22.05 15.16
CA ALA A 116 0.94 23.49 15.42
C ALA A 116 -0.33 23.97 16.15
N LEU A 117 -1.52 23.54 15.73
CA LEU A 117 -2.78 23.89 16.36
C LEU A 117 -2.85 23.37 17.81
N LEU A 118 -2.42 22.13 18.05
CA LEU A 118 -2.35 21.54 19.38
C LEU A 118 -1.36 22.30 20.28
N THR A 119 -0.20 22.68 19.73
CA THR A 119 0.81 23.46 20.45
C THR A 119 0.30 24.86 20.80
N TYR A 120 -0.43 25.49 19.87
CA TYR A 120 -0.98 26.84 20.04
C TYR A 120 -2.13 26.90 21.05
N ASN A 121 -3.05 25.93 20.99
CA ASN A 121 -4.23 25.89 21.86
C ASN A 121 -3.93 25.45 23.30
N ARG A 122 -2.66 25.10 23.64
CA ARG A 122 -2.19 24.79 25.00
C ARG A 122 -3.13 23.84 25.77
N ALA A 123 -3.83 22.92 25.09
CA ALA A 123 -4.80 22.03 25.72
C ALA A 123 -4.05 21.03 26.62
N PRO A 124 -3.99 21.24 27.95
CA PRO A 124 -3.19 20.40 28.85
C PRO A 124 -3.85 19.03 29.05
N GLU A 125 -5.15 18.93 28.76
CA GLU A 125 -5.94 17.69 28.85
C GLU A 125 -5.60 16.70 27.72
N LEU A 126 -5.00 17.18 26.62
CA LEU A 126 -4.37 16.31 25.65
C LEU A 126 -2.92 16.04 26.11
N ALA A 127 -2.74 15.04 26.98
CA ALA A 127 -1.46 14.41 27.33
C ALA A 127 -0.66 13.85 26.11
N LEU A 128 -1.02 14.24 24.89
CA LEU A 128 -0.48 13.81 23.62
C LEU A 128 0.62 14.75 23.08
N ILE A 129 0.91 15.89 23.74
CA ILE A 129 1.85 16.92 23.26
C ILE A 129 3.29 16.74 23.80
N ASP A 130 3.58 15.74 24.64
CA ASP A 130 4.97 15.50 25.06
C ASP A 130 5.76 14.84 23.91
N LEU A 131 6.15 15.65 22.93
CA LEU A 131 6.87 15.23 21.75
C LEU A 131 8.34 15.04 22.11
N ASN A 132 8.68 13.80 22.44
CA ASN A 132 10.06 13.43 22.71
C ASN A 132 10.78 13.11 21.40
N TRP A 133 11.53 14.09 20.88
CA TRP A 133 12.34 13.94 19.65
C TRP A 133 13.31 12.76 19.68
N ARG A 134 13.79 12.36 20.87
CA ARG A 134 14.65 11.17 21.01
C ARG A 134 13.87 9.89 20.74
N SER A 135 12.65 9.78 21.25
CA SER A 135 11.76 8.65 21.00
C SER A 135 11.32 8.58 19.53
N VAL A 136 11.02 9.75 18.93
CA VAL A 136 10.78 9.85 17.48
C VAL A 136 11.99 9.32 16.71
N GLY A 137 13.20 9.76 17.05
CA GLY A 137 14.43 9.32 16.39
C GLY A 137 14.64 7.80 16.45
N TRP A 138 14.45 7.18 17.63
CA TRP A 138 14.55 5.73 17.78
C TRP A 138 13.45 4.97 17.04
N GLY A 139 12.22 5.48 17.06
CA GLY A 139 11.10 4.91 16.31
C GLY A 139 11.35 4.93 14.80
N CYS A 140 11.74 6.08 14.27
CA CYS A 140 12.10 6.23 12.86
C CYS A 140 13.28 5.35 12.47
N LEU A 141 14.32 5.27 13.32
CA LEU A 141 15.48 4.40 13.07
C LEU A 141 15.08 2.92 13.05
N GLY A 142 14.23 2.47 13.99
CA GLY A 142 13.74 1.10 14.03
C GLY A 142 12.94 0.74 12.78
N VAL A 143 11.98 1.59 12.41
CA VAL A 143 11.19 1.43 11.17
C VAL A 143 12.11 1.39 9.94
N PHE A 144 13.05 2.33 9.85
CA PHE A 144 14.00 2.39 8.74
C PHE A 144 14.87 1.14 8.65
N ALA A 145 15.36 0.61 9.77
CA ALA A 145 16.16 -0.59 9.81
C ALA A 145 15.38 -1.83 9.32
N PHE A 146 14.14 -2.02 9.76
CA PHE A 146 13.29 -3.13 9.30
C PHE A 146 12.91 -3.00 7.82
N LEU A 147 12.55 -1.80 7.37
CA LEU A 147 12.26 -1.55 5.95
C LEU A 147 13.51 -1.77 5.06
N THR A 148 14.69 -1.36 5.55
CA THR A 148 15.97 -1.60 4.85
C THR A 148 16.23 -3.09 4.75
N LEU A 149 16.06 -3.84 5.83
CA LEU A 149 16.26 -5.29 5.85
C LEU A 149 15.36 -5.98 4.83
N GLU A 150 14.07 -5.65 4.84
CA GLU A 150 13.11 -6.17 3.85
C GLU A 150 13.54 -5.82 2.42
N PHE A 151 13.89 -4.57 2.17
CA PHE A 151 14.33 -4.11 0.86
C PHE A 151 15.60 -4.83 0.37
N LEU A 152 16.59 -5.03 1.24
CA LEU A 152 17.82 -5.75 0.88
C LEU A 152 17.53 -7.22 0.57
N THR A 153 16.62 -7.85 1.30
CA THR A 153 16.21 -9.23 1.00
C THR A 153 15.48 -9.31 -0.34
N ASP A 154 14.60 -8.36 -0.64
CA ASP A 154 13.92 -8.25 -1.94
C ASP A 154 14.92 -8.06 -3.07
N LEU A 155 15.93 -7.19 -2.89
CA LEU A 155 16.90 -6.85 -3.92
C LEU A 155 17.60 -8.08 -4.52
N SER A 156 17.87 -9.10 -3.71
CA SER A 156 18.49 -10.36 -4.16
C SER A 156 17.61 -11.17 -5.11
N THR A 157 16.28 -11.07 -4.97
CA THR A 157 15.30 -11.81 -5.79
C THR A 157 14.63 -10.92 -6.83
N LEU A 158 14.77 -9.60 -6.72
CA LEU A 158 14.08 -8.58 -7.51
C LEU A 158 14.26 -8.78 -9.03
N ARG A 159 15.41 -9.29 -9.46
CA ARG A 159 15.66 -9.58 -10.90
C ARG A 159 14.72 -10.65 -11.46
N GLN A 160 14.27 -11.58 -10.64
CA GLN A 160 13.40 -12.69 -11.03
C GLN A 160 11.91 -12.32 -10.96
N TRP A 161 11.59 -11.15 -10.42
CA TRP A 161 10.20 -10.73 -10.27
C TRP A 161 9.59 -10.40 -11.63
N SER A 162 8.30 -10.67 -11.72
CA SER A 162 7.41 -10.24 -12.78
C SER A 162 7.02 -8.77 -12.58
N PHE A 163 6.66 -8.07 -13.65
CA PHE A 163 6.11 -6.72 -13.52
C PHE A 163 4.84 -6.69 -12.66
N ARG A 164 4.00 -7.73 -12.75
CA ARG A 164 2.80 -7.88 -11.92
C ARG A 164 3.11 -7.87 -10.43
N GLU A 165 4.17 -8.54 -10.00
CA GLU A 165 4.56 -8.56 -8.58
C GLU A 165 4.98 -7.18 -8.09
N ILE A 166 5.64 -6.39 -8.95
CA ILE A 166 5.97 -4.99 -8.67
C ILE A 166 4.70 -4.12 -8.62
N GLU A 167 3.81 -4.27 -9.59
CA GLU A 167 2.54 -3.53 -9.67
C GLU A 167 1.65 -3.79 -8.46
N VAL A 168 1.49 -5.05 -8.06
CA VAL A 168 0.72 -5.45 -6.88
C VAL A 168 1.36 -4.90 -5.60
N THR A 169 2.69 -5.01 -5.46
CA THR A 169 3.40 -4.49 -4.28
C THR A 169 3.20 -2.98 -4.13
N ALA A 170 3.28 -2.24 -5.25
CA ALA A 170 3.05 -0.81 -5.28
C ALA A 170 1.60 -0.44 -4.92
N ASN A 171 0.62 -1.10 -5.55
CA ASN A 171 -0.80 -0.82 -5.34
C ASN A 171 -1.28 -1.17 -3.92
N VAL A 172 -0.83 -2.30 -3.35
CA VAL A 172 -1.16 -2.70 -1.97
C VAL A 172 -0.59 -1.71 -0.95
N GLY A 173 0.64 -1.23 -1.18
CA GLY A 173 1.24 -0.19 -0.33
C GLY A 173 0.45 1.11 -0.38
N LEU A 174 0.15 1.59 -1.59
CA LEU A 174 -0.53 2.86 -1.83
C LEU A 174 -1.99 2.86 -1.34
N GLY A 175 -2.75 1.81 -1.63
CA GLY A 175 -4.14 1.68 -1.18
C GLY A 175 -4.27 1.62 0.35
N ARG A 176 -3.35 0.94 1.03
CA ARG A 176 -3.34 0.87 2.50
C ARG A 176 -3.02 2.21 3.12
N VAL A 177 -2.02 2.92 2.57
CA VAL A 177 -1.69 4.28 2.99
C VAL A 177 -2.92 5.17 2.84
N MET A 178 -3.60 5.19 1.69
CA MET A 178 -4.81 6.00 1.50
C MET A 178 -5.93 5.69 2.50
N VAL A 179 -6.27 4.41 2.73
CA VAL A 179 -7.38 4.01 3.62
C VAL A 179 -7.09 4.36 5.08
N VAL A 180 -5.86 4.07 5.55
CA VAL A 180 -5.42 4.40 6.91
C VAL A 180 -5.42 5.93 7.13
N HIS A 181 -5.13 6.68 6.08
CA HIS A 181 -5.02 8.13 6.18
C HIS A 181 -6.36 8.85 6.05
N MET A 182 -7.29 8.35 5.25
CA MET A 182 -8.68 8.84 5.26
C MET A 182 -9.35 8.57 6.60
N THR A 183 -9.08 7.40 7.19
CA THR A 183 -9.56 7.11 8.56
C THR A 183 -8.88 7.98 9.62
N LEU A 184 -7.58 8.31 9.48
CA LEU A 184 -6.91 9.31 10.32
C LEU A 184 -7.49 10.72 10.16
N LEU A 185 -7.72 11.17 8.92
CA LEU A 185 -8.21 12.52 8.63
C LEU A 185 -9.63 12.69 9.17
N LEU A 186 -10.50 11.71 8.95
CA LEU A 186 -11.85 11.68 9.53
C LEU A 186 -11.82 11.48 11.05
N GLY A 187 -10.91 10.65 11.56
CA GLY A 187 -10.72 10.40 12.99
C GLY A 187 -10.27 11.65 13.74
N PHE A 188 -9.36 12.44 13.18
CA PHE A 188 -8.91 13.70 13.75
C PHE A 188 -9.96 14.80 13.70
N VAL A 189 -10.78 14.85 12.64
CA VAL A 189 -11.97 15.72 12.60
C VAL A 189 -12.97 15.30 13.69
N GLY A 190 -13.12 14.00 13.93
CA GLY A 190 -13.92 13.47 15.03
C GLY A 190 -13.34 13.85 16.41
N ILE A 191 -12.03 13.75 16.61
CA ILE A 191 -11.31 14.14 17.84
C ILE A 191 -11.46 15.64 18.11
N ALA A 192 -11.34 16.49 17.10
CA ALA A 192 -11.55 17.93 17.25
C ALA A 192 -13.00 18.28 17.67
N ALA A 193 -13.95 17.36 17.45
CA ALA A 193 -15.35 17.51 17.85
C ALA A 193 -15.69 16.76 19.16
N THR A 194 -14.82 15.90 19.68
CA THR A 194 -15.06 15.09 20.90
C THR A 194 -13.81 15.03 21.78
N ASP A 195 -13.91 15.52 23.02
CA ASP A 195 -12.83 15.63 24.02
C ASP A 195 -12.24 14.29 24.53
N ALA A 196 -12.23 13.22 23.73
CA ALA A 196 -11.72 11.88 24.09
C ALA A 196 -10.60 11.35 23.16
N PRO A 197 -9.42 12.00 23.11
CA PRO A 197 -8.38 11.68 22.12
C PRO A 197 -7.61 10.37 22.37
N SER A 198 -7.42 9.92 23.62
CA SER A 198 -6.62 8.71 23.93
C SER A 198 -7.28 7.40 23.52
N ALA A 199 -8.62 7.30 23.65
CA ALA A 199 -9.40 6.14 23.24
C ALA A 199 -9.37 5.95 21.71
N LEU A 200 -9.50 7.04 20.96
CA LEU A 200 -9.49 7.03 19.50
C LEU A 200 -8.10 6.69 18.93
N PHE A 201 -7.02 7.14 19.59
CA PHE A 201 -5.66 6.73 19.24
C PHE A 201 -5.43 5.23 19.43
N THR A 202 -5.96 4.66 20.51
CA THR A 202 -5.88 3.22 20.76
C THR A 202 -6.64 2.43 19.68
N VAL A 203 -7.86 2.86 19.33
CA VAL A 203 -8.63 2.27 18.22
C VAL A 203 -7.86 2.37 16.90
N PHE A 204 -7.23 3.51 16.63
CA PHE A 204 -6.40 3.68 15.44
C PHE A 204 -5.23 2.69 15.38
N VAL A 205 -4.43 2.58 16.44
CA VAL A 205 -3.29 1.64 16.49
C VAL A 205 -3.78 0.21 16.28
N VAL A 206 -4.90 -0.18 16.92
CA VAL A 206 -5.50 -1.50 16.75
C VAL A 206 -5.96 -1.74 15.31
N LEU A 207 -6.74 -0.82 14.73
CA LEU A 207 -7.24 -0.95 13.36
C LEU A 207 -6.10 -0.97 12.32
N LYS A 208 -5.09 -0.10 12.49
CA LYS A 208 -3.87 -0.09 11.66
C LYS A 208 -3.14 -1.44 11.75
N THR A 209 -2.98 -1.97 12.96
CA THR A 209 -2.31 -3.25 13.20
C THR A 209 -3.09 -4.40 12.58
N MET A 210 -4.41 -4.45 12.76
CA MET A 210 -5.29 -5.44 12.14
C MET A 210 -5.26 -5.35 10.61
N ALA A 211 -5.33 -4.15 10.05
CA ALA A 211 -5.23 -3.92 8.61
C ALA A 211 -3.85 -4.35 8.08
N ALA A 212 -2.79 -4.17 8.85
CA ALA A 212 -1.46 -4.62 8.46
C ALA A 212 -1.33 -6.16 8.52
N LEU A 213 -1.87 -6.80 9.56
CA LEU A 213 -1.93 -8.26 9.71
C LEU A 213 -2.76 -8.94 8.61
N SER A 214 -3.84 -8.31 8.14
CA SER A 214 -4.67 -8.79 7.04
C SER A 214 -3.87 -9.08 5.75
N THR A 215 -2.67 -8.51 5.63
CA THR A 215 -1.86 -8.64 4.41
C THR A 215 -0.90 -9.82 4.42
N VAL A 216 -0.81 -10.51 5.55
CA VAL A 216 -0.24 -11.85 5.65
C VAL A 216 -1.26 -12.90 5.17
N ILE A 217 -2.55 -12.55 5.13
CA ILE A 217 -3.63 -13.44 4.69
C ILE A 217 -3.70 -13.43 3.15
N PRO A 218 -3.70 -14.60 2.50
CA PRO A 218 -3.84 -14.70 1.05
C PRO A 218 -5.14 -14.02 0.58
N GLN A 219 -5.03 -13.04 -0.32
CA GLN A 219 -6.19 -12.41 -0.95
C GLN A 219 -6.86 -13.43 -1.89
N TRP A 220 -8.13 -13.74 -1.63
CA TRP A 220 -8.90 -14.69 -2.43
C TRP A 220 -9.43 -14.00 -3.69
N GLU A 221 -8.84 -14.27 -4.85
CA GLU A 221 -9.34 -13.86 -6.17
C GLU A 221 -10.02 -15.05 -6.86
N PRO A 222 -11.35 -15.19 -6.76
CA PRO A 222 -12.04 -16.31 -7.41
C PRO A 222 -12.06 -16.12 -8.94
N GLU A 223 -11.84 -17.22 -9.67
CA GLU A 223 -11.91 -17.22 -11.14
C GLU A 223 -13.33 -17.00 -11.67
N ARG A 224 -14.34 -17.39 -10.89
CA ARG A 224 -15.76 -17.23 -11.21
C ARG A 224 -16.44 -16.35 -10.16
N PRO A 225 -17.40 -15.51 -10.55
CA PRO A 225 -18.10 -14.67 -9.59
C PRO A 225 -18.87 -15.55 -8.59
N PRO A 226 -18.87 -15.20 -7.28
CA PRO A 226 -19.66 -15.92 -6.29
C PRO A 226 -21.15 -15.83 -6.65
N ARG A 227 -21.87 -16.96 -6.59
CA ARG A 227 -23.28 -17.04 -7.01
C ARG A 227 -24.19 -16.03 -6.30
N MET A 228 -23.92 -15.69 -5.04
CA MET A 228 -24.64 -14.64 -4.30
C MET A 228 -24.43 -13.25 -4.90
N LEU A 229 -23.19 -12.91 -5.27
CA LEU A 229 -22.84 -11.60 -5.83
C LEU A 229 -23.49 -11.42 -7.19
N THR A 230 -23.45 -12.47 -8.02
CA THR A 230 -24.12 -12.53 -9.31
C THR A 230 -25.63 -12.28 -9.19
N ASN A 231 -26.29 -12.97 -8.26
CA ASN A 231 -27.73 -12.81 -8.04
C ASN A 231 -28.11 -11.41 -7.55
N LEU A 232 -27.24 -10.75 -6.80
CA LEU A 232 -27.46 -9.39 -6.30
C LEU A 232 -27.23 -8.35 -7.40
N MET A 233 -26.13 -8.48 -8.16
CA MET A 233 -25.73 -7.55 -9.21
C MET A 233 -26.67 -7.58 -10.41
N ASN A 234 -27.14 -8.76 -10.83
CA ASN A 234 -28.13 -8.91 -11.90
C ASN A 234 -29.54 -8.39 -11.52
N ARG A 235 -29.77 -8.07 -10.24
CA ARG A 235 -31.05 -7.55 -9.72
C ARG A 235 -31.06 -6.03 -9.55
N MET A 236 -29.88 -5.40 -9.57
CA MET A 236 -29.76 -3.94 -9.58
C MET A 236 -29.87 -3.40 -11.01
N PRO A 237 -30.37 -2.17 -11.22
CA PRO A 237 -30.34 -1.54 -12.54
C PRO A 237 -28.90 -1.51 -13.05
N ASN A 238 -28.61 -2.32 -14.06
CA ASN A 238 -27.24 -2.49 -14.55
C ASN A 238 -26.72 -1.18 -15.12
N VAL A 239 -25.50 -0.78 -14.72
CA VAL A 239 -24.77 0.38 -15.28
C VAL A 239 -24.42 0.14 -16.76
N HIS A 240 -24.43 -1.12 -17.21
CA HIS A 240 -24.25 -1.55 -18.60
C HIS A 240 -25.54 -2.19 -19.13
N PRO A 241 -26.36 -1.46 -19.91
CA PRO A 241 -27.60 -1.98 -20.47
C PRO A 241 -27.34 -3.19 -21.37
N GLY A 242 -27.89 -4.36 -21.02
CA GLY A 242 -27.89 -5.56 -21.86
C GLY A 242 -26.74 -6.57 -21.65
N GLU A 243 -25.84 -6.36 -20.69
CA GLU A 243 -24.77 -7.32 -20.34
C GLU A 243 -25.06 -7.97 -18.98
N SER A 244 -24.89 -9.30 -18.84
CA SER A 244 -25.00 -9.97 -17.54
C SER A 244 -23.76 -9.69 -16.67
N PHE A 245 -23.89 -9.76 -15.34
CA PHE A 245 -22.73 -9.58 -14.45
C PHE A 245 -21.63 -10.62 -14.71
N GLU A 246 -22.01 -11.84 -15.11
CA GLU A 246 -21.09 -12.90 -15.47
C GLU A 246 -20.29 -12.59 -16.73
N ASP A 247 -20.95 -12.06 -17.77
CA ASP A 247 -20.29 -11.65 -19.02
C ASP A 247 -19.36 -10.47 -18.77
N PHE A 248 -19.82 -9.49 -18.00
CA PHE A 248 -19.00 -8.37 -17.55
C PHE A 248 -17.77 -8.85 -16.77
N TRP A 249 -17.94 -9.75 -15.81
CA TRP A 249 -16.84 -10.30 -15.01
C TRP A 249 -15.83 -11.07 -15.87
N ALA A 250 -16.32 -11.90 -16.82
CA ALA A 250 -15.46 -12.66 -17.71
C ALA A 250 -14.66 -11.74 -18.64
N LYS A 251 -15.31 -10.71 -19.18
CA LYS A 251 -14.69 -9.69 -20.05
C LYS A 251 -13.68 -8.84 -19.31
N ASP A 252 -14.00 -8.41 -18.09
CA ASP A 252 -13.10 -7.67 -17.21
C ASP A 252 -11.84 -8.49 -16.88
N LYS A 253 -12.01 -9.77 -16.47
CA LYS A 253 -10.88 -10.69 -16.24
C LYS A 253 -10.05 -10.95 -17.50
N ALA A 254 -10.68 -11.03 -18.67
CA ALA A 254 -9.96 -11.20 -19.94
C ALA A 254 -9.14 -9.97 -20.32
N ASN A 255 -9.73 -8.77 -20.19
CA ASN A 255 -9.05 -7.50 -20.41
C ASN A 255 -7.87 -7.34 -19.44
N GLU A 256 -8.06 -7.69 -18.17
CA GLU A 256 -7.03 -7.64 -17.15
C GLU A 256 -5.86 -8.59 -17.44
N ARG A 257 -6.15 -9.83 -17.87
CA ARG A 257 -5.11 -10.77 -18.31
C ARG A 257 -4.33 -10.25 -19.52
N GLN A 258 -5.01 -9.64 -20.49
CA GLN A 258 -4.36 -9.05 -21.66
C GLN A 258 -3.46 -7.88 -21.28
N ARG A 259 -3.91 -7.01 -20.37
CA ARG A 259 -3.14 -5.90 -19.79
C ARG A 259 -1.86 -6.39 -19.11
N GLN A 260 -1.99 -7.40 -18.26
CA GLN A 260 -0.86 -8.02 -17.57
C GLN A 260 0.15 -8.60 -18.56
N ARG A 261 -0.32 -9.39 -19.55
CA ARG A 261 0.55 -9.96 -20.60
C ARG A 261 1.31 -8.90 -21.37
N ARG A 262 0.67 -7.77 -21.70
CA ARG A 262 1.32 -6.65 -22.40
C ARG A 262 2.39 -5.99 -21.52
N ASN A 263 2.07 -5.73 -20.26
CA ASN A 263 3.00 -5.09 -19.32
C ASN A 263 4.24 -5.97 -19.03
N GLU A 264 4.12 -7.30 -19.10
CA GLU A 264 5.21 -8.26 -18.91
C GLU A 264 6.16 -8.42 -20.11
N GLN A 265 5.79 -7.89 -21.29
CA GLN A 265 6.63 -8.02 -22.48
C GLN A 265 8.02 -7.39 -22.23
N PRO A 266 9.11 -8.06 -22.64
CA PRO A 266 10.44 -7.46 -22.59
C PRO A 266 10.43 -6.14 -23.35
N TRP A 267 11.04 -5.10 -22.77
CA TRP A 267 11.22 -3.86 -23.50
C TRP A 267 12.29 -4.09 -24.57
N GLN A 268 11.89 -4.00 -25.84
CA GLN A 268 12.84 -3.99 -26.96
C GLN A 268 13.55 -2.64 -26.96
N THR A 269 14.65 -2.52 -26.22
CA THR A 269 15.66 -1.53 -26.54
C THR A 269 16.13 -1.84 -27.94
N ALA A 270 15.87 -0.95 -28.91
CA ALA A 270 16.53 -1.02 -30.20
C ALA A 270 18.04 -1.20 -29.93
N SER A 271 18.57 -2.33 -30.38
CA SER A 271 20.00 -2.61 -30.35
C SER A 271 20.70 -1.52 -31.14
N SER A 272 21.36 -0.60 -30.45
CA SER A 272 22.35 0.32 -30.99
C SER A 272 23.73 -0.27 -30.78
#